data_AF-A0A2D4LVK6-F1
#
_entry.id   AF-A0A2D4LVK6-F1
#
_cell.length_a   1.000
_cell.length_b   1.000
_cell.length_c   1.000
_cell.angle_alpha   90.00
_cell.angle_beta   90.00
_cell.angle_gamma   90.00
#
_symmetry.space_group_name_H-M   'P 1'
#
loop_
_entity.id
_entity.type
_entity.pdbx_description
1 polymer ?
#
loop_
_entity_poly.entity_id
_entity_poly.type
_entity_poly.pdbx_seq_one_letter_code
_entity_poly.pdbx_strand_id
1 'polypeptide(L)'
;MDEENFVDSVNSAFWSNANHSDFIDTAASMFRSAVSVLIPSGTAARQLPPSVAKVDPKSRAVFPLGLGHATEYVQDRVALIGDAAHRVHPLAGQGVNMGFGDISCLTNYLSAAAFKGKDLGSLSHLLQYEGERQRHNLSLVAATDLLSRLYCTNMTPFVLLRTWGLQITNAVPPVKEQIMAFASK
;
A
#
# COMPACT_ATOMS: atom_id res chain seq x y z
N MET A 1 -29.66 0.63 -2.75
CA MET A 1 -28.87 0.56 -3.99
C MET A 1 -29.02 -0.86 -4.50
N ASP A 2 -29.68 -1.02 -5.63
CA ASP A 2 -29.99 -2.33 -6.21
C ASP A 2 -28.72 -2.96 -6.80
N GLU A 3 -28.72 -4.28 -6.97
CA GLU A 3 -27.55 -5.03 -7.43
C GLU A 3 -27.10 -4.60 -8.82
N GLU A 4 -28.03 -4.39 -9.75
CA GLU A 4 -27.76 -3.88 -11.10
C GLU A 4 -27.14 -2.48 -11.06
N ASN A 5 -27.75 -1.57 -10.30
CA ASN A 5 -27.23 -0.20 -10.10
C ASN A 5 -25.80 -0.21 -9.53
N PHE A 6 -25.47 -1.16 -8.66
CA PHE A 6 -24.12 -1.31 -8.14
C PHE A 6 -23.13 -1.83 -9.19
N VAL A 7 -23.50 -2.88 -9.94
CA VAL A 7 -22.67 -3.42 -11.02
C VAL A 7 -22.37 -2.34 -12.06
N ASP A 8 -23.39 -1.58 -12.46
CA ASP A 8 -23.25 -0.49 -13.43
C ASP A 8 -22.37 0.63 -12.89
N SER A 9 -22.54 1.01 -11.61
CA SER A 9 -21.70 2.01 -10.96
C SER A 9 -20.23 1.57 -10.94
N VAL A 10 -19.94 0.32 -10.58
CA VAL A 10 -18.57 -0.21 -10.53
C VAL A 10 -17.96 -0.29 -11.93
N ASN A 11 -18.70 -0.80 -12.91
CA ASN A 11 -18.24 -0.84 -14.30
C ASN A 11 -18.00 0.58 -14.82
N SER A 12 -18.93 1.52 -14.62
CA SER A 12 -18.73 2.91 -15.03
C SER A 12 -17.47 3.51 -14.39
N ALA A 13 -17.20 3.23 -13.11
CA ALA A 13 -16.00 3.70 -12.44
C ALA A 13 -14.71 3.13 -13.06
N PHE A 14 -14.68 1.84 -13.40
CA PHE A 14 -13.53 1.21 -14.07
C PHE A 14 -13.25 1.78 -15.47
N TRP A 15 -14.29 2.15 -16.20
CA TRP A 15 -14.18 2.58 -17.60
C TRP A 15 -14.22 4.10 -17.79
N SER A 16 -14.59 4.88 -16.76
CA SER A 16 -14.66 6.34 -16.83
C SER A 16 -13.27 6.99 -16.92
N ASN A 17 -13.12 7.96 -17.83
CA ASN A 17 -11.93 8.81 -17.95
C ASN A 17 -12.20 10.23 -17.40
N ALA A 18 -12.83 10.34 -16.23
CA ALA A 18 -13.42 11.59 -15.75
C ALA A 18 -12.42 12.74 -15.44
N ASN A 19 -11.11 12.46 -15.40
CA ASN A 19 -10.07 13.42 -14.99
C ASN A 19 -8.96 13.63 -16.04
N HIS A 20 -9.20 13.32 -17.32
CA HIS A 20 -8.27 13.69 -18.40
C HIS A 20 -8.60 15.10 -18.89
N SER A 21 -7.58 15.94 -19.00
CA SER A 21 -7.65 17.23 -19.67
C SER A 21 -6.66 17.23 -20.82
N ASP A 22 -7.00 17.83 -21.95
CA ASP A 22 -6.20 17.81 -23.17
C ASP A 22 -4.72 18.23 -22.94
N PHE A 23 -4.50 19.11 -21.97
CA PHE A 23 -3.16 19.52 -21.55
C PHE A 23 -2.34 18.39 -20.91
N ILE A 24 -2.96 17.58 -20.04
CA ILE A 24 -2.30 16.47 -19.34
C ILE A 24 -1.89 15.39 -20.34
N ASP A 25 -2.73 15.13 -21.33
CA ASP A 25 -2.52 14.11 -22.36
C ASP A 25 -1.38 14.52 -23.29
N THR A 26 -1.34 15.81 -23.62
CA THR A 26 -0.25 16.39 -24.40
C THR A 26 1.07 16.31 -23.62
N ALA A 27 1.10 16.74 -22.36
CA ALA A 27 2.31 16.67 -21.53
C ALA A 27 2.78 15.22 -21.30
N ALA A 28 1.84 14.29 -21.09
CA ALA A 28 2.12 12.89 -20.89
C ALA A 28 2.63 12.20 -22.16
N SER A 29 2.12 12.56 -23.33
CA SER A 29 2.57 12.01 -24.62
C SER A 29 3.96 12.53 -24.99
N MET A 30 4.24 13.82 -24.78
CA MET A 30 5.57 14.40 -24.95
C MET A 30 6.61 13.73 -24.04
N PHE A 31 6.29 13.52 -22.76
CA PHE A 31 7.18 12.85 -21.83
C PHE A 31 7.44 11.39 -22.25
N ARG A 32 6.40 10.65 -22.65
CA ARG A 32 6.55 9.28 -23.14
C ARG A 32 7.45 9.21 -24.36
N SER A 33 7.31 10.13 -25.31
CA SER A 33 8.20 10.22 -26.47
C SER A 33 9.65 10.46 -26.04
N ALA A 34 9.91 11.39 -25.13
CA ALA A 34 11.25 11.66 -24.61
C ALA A 34 11.88 10.45 -23.91
N VAL A 35 11.12 9.76 -23.04
CA VAL A 35 11.60 8.56 -22.33
C VAL A 35 11.87 7.41 -23.30
N SER A 36 11.03 7.22 -24.32
CA SER A 36 11.19 6.13 -25.30
C SER A 36 12.48 6.23 -26.13
N VAL A 37 13.01 7.44 -26.32
CA VAL A 37 14.29 7.68 -27.00
C VAL A 37 15.47 7.22 -26.16
N LEU A 38 15.37 7.33 -24.82
CA LEU A 38 16.43 6.95 -23.88
C LEU A 38 16.35 5.50 -23.43
N ILE A 39 15.14 4.95 -23.30
CA ILE A 39 14.90 3.60 -22.81
C ILE A 39 13.86 2.94 -23.72
N PRO A 40 14.28 2.04 -24.63
CA PRO A 40 13.37 1.27 -25.48
C PRO A 40 12.52 0.37 -24.59
N SER A 41 11.33 0.84 -24.23
CA SER A 41 10.41 0.08 -23.40
C SER A 41 9.71 -0.95 -24.28
N GLY A 42 9.71 -2.21 -23.86
CA GLY A 42 8.85 -3.22 -24.49
C GLY A 42 7.39 -2.77 -24.43
N THR A 43 6.62 -3.04 -25.48
CA THR A 43 5.18 -2.79 -25.52
C THR A 43 4.48 -3.73 -24.55
N ALA A 44 4.39 -3.33 -23.28
CA ALA A 44 3.49 -3.98 -22.34
C ALA A 44 2.07 -3.84 -22.90
N ALA A 45 1.42 -4.96 -23.20
CA ALA A 45 0.04 -4.96 -23.66
C ALA A 45 -0.83 -4.25 -22.61
N ARG A 46 -1.62 -3.27 -23.04
CA ARG A 46 -2.56 -2.58 -22.14
C ARG A 46 -3.59 -3.60 -21.67
N GLN A 47 -3.50 -4.03 -20.42
CA GLN A 47 -4.54 -4.83 -19.81
C GLN A 47 -5.76 -3.95 -19.58
N LEU A 48 -6.89 -4.33 -20.18
CA LEU A 48 -8.16 -3.67 -19.95
C LEU A 48 -8.72 -4.10 -18.58
N PRO A 49 -9.38 -3.20 -17.84
CA PRO A 49 -10.02 -3.57 -16.59
C PRO A 49 -11.10 -4.63 -16.85
N PRO A 50 -11.21 -5.67 -16.00
CA PRO A 50 -12.28 -6.66 -16.13
C PRO A 50 -13.65 -6.01 -15.82
N SER A 51 -14.69 -6.44 -16.52
CA SER A 51 -16.06 -6.02 -16.21
C SER A 51 -16.68 -6.94 -15.15
N VAL A 52 -17.38 -6.33 -14.19
CA VAL A 52 -18.14 -7.04 -13.17
C VAL A 52 -19.43 -7.57 -13.79
N ALA A 53 -19.67 -8.88 -13.69
CA ALA A 53 -20.84 -9.53 -14.27
C ALA A 53 -22.06 -9.57 -13.32
N LYS A 54 -21.82 -9.84 -12.03
CA LYS A 54 -22.87 -9.91 -11.00
C LYS A 54 -22.28 -9.80 -9.61
N VAL A 55 -23.12 -9.44 -8.64
CA VAL A 55 -22.82 -9.54 -7.22
C VAL A 55 -23.46 -10.81 -6.68
N ASP A 56 -22.74 -11.55 -5.83
CA ASP A 56 -23.31 -12.71 -5.16
C ASP A 56 -24.24 -12.24 -4.02
N PRO A 57 -25.49 -12.74 -3.91
CA PRO A 57 -26.41 -12.31 -2.87
C PRO A 57 -25.79 -12.37 -1.47
N LYS A 58 -26.00 -11.31 -0.68
CA LYS A 58 -25.49 -11.17 0.71
C LYS A 58 -23.96 -11.17 0.86
N SER A 59 -23.18 -11.03 -0.21
CA SER A 59 -21.71 -10.96 -0.14
C SER A 59 -21.15 -9.58 0.24
N ARG A 60 -21.99 -8.54 0.27
CA ARG A 60 -21.55 -7.16 0.52
C ARG A 60 -21.32 -6.91 2.01
N ALA A 61 -20.10 -6.51 2.36
CA ALA A 61 -19.74 -6.07 3.70
C ALA A 61 -19.06 -4.70 3.65
N VAL A 62 -19.22 -3.91 4.71
CA VAL A 62 -18.55 -2.63 4.89
C VAL A 62 -17.76 -2.70 6.18
N PHE A 63 -16.47 -2.40 6.08
CA PHE A 63 -15.58 -2.28 7.22
C PHE A 63 -15.16 -0.80 7.29
N PRO A 64 -15.45 -0.08 8.38
CA PRO A 64 -14.98 1.29 8.53
C PRO A 64 -13.46 1.26 8.71
N LEU A 65 -12.75 1.66 7.66
CA LEU A 65 -11.30 1.63 7.61
C LEU A 65 -10.78 2.97 8.12
N GLY A 66 -9.86 2.91 9.07
CA GLY A 66 -9.21 4.08 9.64
C GLY A 66 -7.72 3.85 9.72
N LEU A 67 -6.94 4.91 9.52
CA LEU A 67 -5.53 4.89 9.87
C LEU A 67 -5.42 5.02 11.40
N GLY A 68 -4.78 4.05 12.03
CA GLY A 68 -4.52 4.04 13.47
C GLY A 68 -3.13 3.51 13.73
N HIS A 69 -2.37 4.15 14.61
CA HIS A 69 -1.04 3.69 14.98
C HIS A 69 -0.86 3.92 16.46
N ALA A 70 -0.57 2.85 17.21
CA ALA A 70 -0.26 2.95 18.63
C ALA A 70 1.08 3.69 18.80
N THR A 71 1.14 4.64 19.74
CA THR A 71 2.41 5.34 20.05
C THR A 71 3.41 4.40 20.72
N GLU A 72 2.90 3.48 21.54
CA GLU A 72 3.66 2.47 22.26
C GLU A 72 3.13 1.09 21.87
N TYR A 73 4.03 0.21 21.41
CA TYR A 73 3.70 -1.17 21.05
C TYR A 73 3.89 -2.11 22.23
N VAL A 74 4.65 -1.71 23.25
CA VAL A 74 5.01 -2.58 24.37
C VAL A 74 4.91 -1.83 25.69
N GLN A 75 4.55 -2.57 26.74
CA GLN A 75 4.62 -2.14 28.13
C GLN A 75 5.17 -3.31 28.96
N ASP A 76 5.37 -3.14 30.26
CA ASP A 76 5.82 -4.23 31.14
C ASP A 76 4.89 -5.45 30.97
N ARG A 77 5.46 -6.56 30.51
CA ARG A 77 4.75 -7.83 30.24
C ARG A 77 3.62 -7.77 29.21
N VAL A 78 3.54 -6.73 28.38
CA VAL A 78 2.51 -6.56 27.33
C VAL A 78 3.14 -6.19 25.99
N ALA A 79 2.68 -6.81 24.91
CA ALA A 79 3.06 -6.45 23.54
C ALA A 79 1.84 -6.44 22.62
N LEU A 80 1.74 -5.40 21.80
CA LEU A 80 0.74 -5.22 20.75
C LEU A 80 1.32 -5.66 19.40
N ILE A 81 0.51 -6.36 18.61
CA ILE A 81 0.85 -6.86 17.27
C ILE A 81 -0.33 -6.66 16.31
N GLY A 82 -0.04 -6.56 15.02
CA GLY A 82 -1.06 -6.45 13.96
C GLY A 82 -1.98 -5.25 14.16
N ASP A 83 -3.27 -5.43 13.87
CA ASP A 83 -4.31 -4.40 13.96
C ASP A 83 -4.43 -3.71 15.33
N ALA A 84 -3.92 -4.33 16.40
CA ALA A 84 -3.86 -3.72 17.73
C ALA A 84 -2.73 -2.67 17.87
N ALA A 85 -1.63 -2.85 17.12
CA ALA A 85 -0.48 -1.94 17.11
C ALA A 85 -0.56 -0.92 15.95
N HIS A 86 -1.03 -1.36 14.78
CA HIS A 86 -1.15 -0.53 13.58
C HIS A 86 -2.31 -0.98 12.72
N ARG A 87 -3.09 -0.01 12.26
CA ARG A 87 -4.17 -0.17 11.29
C ARG A 87 -3.90 0.76 10.12
N VAL A 88 -3.76 0.20 8.93
CA VAL A 88 -3.34 0.92 7.72
C VAL A 88 -4.49 1.00 6.73
N HIS A 89 -4.49 2.03 5.88
CA HIS A 89 -5.44 2.09 4.77
C HIS A 89 -5.24 0.88 3.84
N PRO A 90 -6.30 0.14 3.45
CA PRO A 90 -6.15 -1.10 2.68
C PRO A 90 -5.80 -0.89 1.20
N LEU A 91 -5.27 0.28 0.80
CA LEU A 91 -4.84 0.52 -0.59
C LEU A 91 -3.86 -0.56 -1.07
N ALA A 92 -3.00 -1.04 -0.16
CA ALA A 92 -1.97 -2.02 -0.49
C ALA A 92 -2.28 -3.43 0.03
N GLY A 93 -3.35 -3.61 0.83
CA GLY A 93 -3.70 -4.91 1.43
C GLY A 93 -2.64 -5.50 2.37
N GLN A 94 -1.76 -4.68 2.95
CA GLN A 94 -0.56 -5.15 3.66
C GLN A 94 -0.76 -5.44 5.15
N GLY A 95 -1.92 -5.12 5.74
CA GLY A 95 -2.12 -5.23 7.20
C GLY A 95 -1.79 -6.62 7.77
N VAL A 96 -2.19 -7.68 7.06
CA VAL A 96 -1.88 -9.07 7.47
C VAL A 96 -0.37 -9.36 7.39
N ASN A 97 0.31 -8.86 6.36
CA ASN A 97 1.75 -9.08 6.17
C ASN A 97 2.55 -8.36 7.26
N MET A 98 2.16 -7.14 7.63
CA MET A 98 2.75 -6.41 8.74
C MET A 98 2.56 -7.18 10.06
N GLY A 99 1.37 -7.74 10.30
CA GLY A 99 1.11 -8.58 11.47
C GLY A 99 1.96 -9.85 11.51
N PHE A 100 2.19 -10.52 10.38
CA PHE A 100 3.13 -11.64 10.32
C PHE A 100 4.57 -11.22 10.60
N GLY A 101 4.96 -10.04 10.13
CA GLY A 101 6.23 -9.41 10.47
C GLY A 101 6.39 -9.21 11.98
N ASP A 102 5.37 -8.65 12.64
CA ASP A 102 5.36 -8.46 14.09
C ASP A 102 5.53 -9.79 14.84
N ILE A 103 4.77 -10.81 14.44
CA ILE A 103 4.86 -12.15 15.03
C ILE A 103 6.28 -12.70 14.89
N SER A 104 6.85 -12.68 13.69
CA SER A 104 8.20 -13.20 13.43
C SER A 104 9.25 -12.50 14.30
N CYS A 105 9.18 -11.17 14.40
CA CYS A 105 10.08 -10.36 15.22
C CYS A 105 9.95 -10.65 16.70
N LEU A 106 8.71 -10.65 17.20
CA LEU A 106 8.42 -10.86 18.60
C LEU A 106 8.87 -12.26 19.01
N THR A 107 8.60 -13.28 18.21
CA THR A 107 9.08 -14.65 18.44
C THR A 107 10.61 -14.71 18.48
N ASN A 108 11.32 -14.00 17.61
CA ASN A 108 12.78 -13.97 17.62
C ASN A 108 13.32 -13.39 18.94
N TYR A 109 12.79 -12.24 19.39
CA TYR A 109 13.23 -11.60 20.62
C TYR A 109 12.86 -12.40 21.87
N LEU A 110 11.65 -12.96 21.92
CA LEU A 110 11.21 -13.81 23.02
C LEU A 110 12.03 -15.11 23.10
N SER A 111 12.31 -15.75 21.96
CA SER A 111 13.14 -16.97 21.92
C SER A 111 14.58 -16.68 22.38
N ALA A 112 15.14 -15.55 21.96
CA ALA A 112 16.47 -15.12 22.41
C ALA A 112 16.52 -14.79 23.90
N ALA A 113 15.45 -14.21 24.46
CA ALA A 113 15.32 -13.96 25.90
C ALA A 113 15.22 -15.28 26.69
N ALA A 114 14.38 -16.22 26.22
CA ALA A 114 14.21 -17.54 26.81
C ALA A 114 15.54 -18.31 26.86
N PHE A 115 16.27 -18.34 25.73
CA PHE A 115 17.56 -19.04 25.64
C PHE A 115 18.61 -18.47 26.60
N LYS A 116 18.58 -17.15 26.85
CA LYS A 116 19.49 -16.46 27.77
C LYS A 116 19.03 -16.48 29.23
N GLY A 117 17.91 -17.12 29.54
CA GLY A 117 17.32 -17.13 30.89
C GLY A 117 16.84 -15.75 31.36
N LYS A 118 16.51 -14.84 30.43
CA LYS A 118 15.97 -13.51 30.76
C LYS A 118 14.46 -13.58 30.95
N ASP A 119 13.93 -12.65 31.74
CA ASP A 119 12.48 -12.49 31.88
C ASP A 119 11.86 -12.09 30.53
N LEU A 120 10.91 -12.88 30.05
CA LEU A 120 10.21 -12.67 28.77
C LEU A 120 9.39 -11.38 28.75
N GLY A 121 8.97 -10.92 29.92
CA GLY A 121 8.19 -9.70 30.07
C GLY A 121 9.03 -8.42 30.22
N SER A 122 10.36 -8.55 30.30
CA SER A 122 11.25 -7.41 30.46
C SER A 122 11.13 -6.41 29.31
N LEU A 123 10.96 -5.14 29.66
CA LEU A 123 10.88 -4.06 28.69
C LEU A 123 12.14 -3.95 27.81
N SER A 124 13.30 -4.39 28.30
CA SER A 124 14.60 -4.20 27.64
C SER A 124 14.73 -4.88 26.26
N HIS A 125 14.13 -6.05 26.05
CA HIS A 125 14.09 -6.72 24.74
C HIS A 125 12.80 -6.42 23.99
N LEU A 126 11.69 -6.16 24.69
CA LEU A 126 10.43 -5.74 24.05
C LEU A 126 10.57 -4.39 23.33
N LEU A 127 11.35 -3.45 23.87
CA LEU A 127 11.67 -2.18 23.18
C LEU A 127 12.48 -2.38 21.90
N GLN A 128 13.28 -3.45 21.81
CA GLN A 128 14.02 -3.76 20.57
C GLN A 128 13.06 -4.25 19.48
N TYR A 129 12.10 -5.11 19.85
CA TYR A 129 10.99 -5.48 18.99
C TYR A 129 10.21 -4.26 18.50
N GLU A 130 9.81 -3.37 19.41
CA GLU A 130 9.08 -2.14 19.06
C GLU A 130 9.90 -1.27 18.10
N GLY A 131 11.16 -1.02 18.39
CA GLY A 131 12.02 -0.18 17.56
C GLY A 131 12.21 -0.74 16.14
N GLU A 132 12.36 -2.06 15.99
CA GLU A 132 12.45 -2.68 14.66
C GLU A 132 11.13 -2.59 13.91
N ARG A 133 10.01 -2.90 14.57
CA ARG A 133 8.70 -2.93 13.91
C ARG A 133 8.16 -1.55 13.60
N GLN A 134 8.30 -0.58 14.48
CA GLN A 134 7.88 0.80 14.21
C GLN A 134 8.60 1.38 13.00
N ARG A 135 9.91 1.14 12.83
CA ARG A 135 10.65 1.64 11.66
C ARG A 135 10.10 1.10 10.34
N HIS A 136 9.80 -0.21 10.31
CA HIS A 136 9.23 -0.83 9.13
C HIS A 136 7.77 -0.40 8.92
N ASN A 137 6.93 -0.55 9.94
CA ASN A 137 5.49 -0.30 9.86
C ASN A 137 5.18 1.17 9.55
N LEU A 138 5.87 2.12 10.18
CA LEU A 138 5.69 3.55 9.93
C LEU A 138 6.07 3.94 8.50
N SER A 139 7.12 3.34 7.93
CA SER A 139 7.53 3.62 6.56
C SER A 139 6.46 3.19 5.55
N LEU A 140 5.84 2.03 5.76
CA LEU A 140 4.77 1.52 4.90
C LEU A 140 3.47 2.32 5.08
N VAL A 141 3.14 2.68 6.33
CA VAL A 141 2.02 3.57 6.65
C VAL A 141 2.19 4.93 5.96
N ALA A 142 3.36 5.54 6.06
CA ALA A 142 3.62 6.84 5.44
C ALA A 142 3.56 6.76 3.91
N ALA A 143 4.12 5.70 3.31
CA ALA A 143 4.06 5.49 1.86
C ALA A 143 2.62 5.32 1.36
N THR A 144 1.80 4.53 2.05
CA THR A 144 0.40 4.30 1.69
C THR A 144 -0.47 5.54 1.89
N ASP A 145 -0.25 6.31 2.96
CA ASP A 145 -0.94 7.59 3.19
C ASP A 145 -0.57 8.63 2.11
N LEU A 146 0.72 8.76 1.79
CA LEU A 146 1.18 9.65 0.72
C LEU A 146 0.55 9.27 -0.63
N LEU A 147 0.51 7.97 -0.94
CA LEU A 147 -0.12 7.47 -2.16
C LEU A 147 -1.61 7.79 -2.17
N SER A 148 -2.31 7.56 -1.05
CA SER A 148 -3.73 7.90 -0.92
C SER A 148 -3.98 9.38 -1.21
N ARG A 149 -3.24 10.27 -0.55
CA ARG A 149 -3.35 11.71 -0.74
C ARG A 149 -3.03 12.14 -2.17
N LEU A 150 -2.02 11.55 -2.79
CA LEU A 150 -1.66 11.82 -4.18
C LEU A 150 -2.80 11.48 -5.14
N TYR A 151 -3.51 10.38 -4.91
CA TYR A 151 -4.60 9.93 -5.78
C TYR A 151 -5.95 10.62 -5.48
N CYS A 152 -6.20 11.03 -4.24
CA CYS A 152 -7.39 11.81 -3.88
C CYS A 152 -7.31 13.28 -4.31
N THR A 153 -6.11 13.79 -4.62
CA THR A 153 -5.91 15.19 -5.02
C THR A 153 -6.12 15.38 -6.52
N ASN A 154 -7.16 16.15 -6.89
CA ASN A 154 -7.52 16.40 -8.30
C ASN A 154 -6.85 17.65 -8.91
N MET A 155 -5.87 18.25 -8.24
CA MET A 155 -5.13 19.39 -8.79
C MET A 155 -4.20 18.94 -9.92
N THR A 156 -4.21 19.67 -11.05
CA THR A 156 -3.41 19.41 -12.26
C THR A 156 -1.95 18.99 -12.02
N PRO A 157 -1.15 19.65 -11.15
CA PRO A 157 0.25 19.23 -10.93
C PRO A 157 0.37 17.83 -10.33
N PHE A 158 -0.51 17.44 -9.41
CA PHE A 158 -0.50 16.10 -8.82
C PHE A 158 -0.98 15.03 -9.80
N VAL A 159 -1.92 15.38 -10.68
CA VAL A 159 -2.38 14.51 -11.77
C VAL A 159 -1.27 14.26 -12.80
N LEU A 160 -0.46 15.27 -13.12
CA LEU A 160 0.74 15.08 -13.96
C LEU A 160 1.78 14.22 -13.26
N LEU A 161 2.05 14.48 -11.98
CA LEU A 161 3.02 13.73 -11.19
C LEU A 161 2.69 12.23 -11.14
N ARG A 162 1.43 11.85 -10.87
CA ARG A 162 1.03 10.43 -10.88
C ARG A 162 1.16 9.80 -12.27
N THR A 163 0.91 10.57 -13.33
CA THR A 163 0.99 10.10 -14.72
C THR A 163 2.44 9.83 -15.12
N TRP A 164 3.35 10.78 -14.85
CA TRP A 164 4.78 10.58 -15.09
C TRP A 164 5.37 9.50 -14.20
N GLY A 165 4.98 9.45 -12.93
CA GLY A 165 5.43 8.41 -11.99
C GLY A 165 5.15 7.01 -12.51
N LEU A 166 3.91 6.73 -12.94
CA LEU A 166 3.55 5.43 -13.52
C LEU A 166 4.33 5.13 -14.82
N GLN A 167 4.55 6.13 -15.67
CA GLN A 167 5.32 5.95 -16.90
C GLN A 167 6.79 5.61 -16.62
N ILE A 168 7.40 6.28 -15.64
CA ILE A 168 8.78 6.01 -15.20
C ILE A 168 8.87 4.60 -14.61
N THR A 169 7.96 4.22 -13.70
CA THR A 169 7.95 2.88 -13.11
C THR A 169 7.80 1.79 -14.17
N ASN A 170 7.04 2.03 -15.22
CA ASN A 170 6.90 1.08 -16.32
C ASN A 170 8.12 1.03 -17.26
N ALA A 171 8.79 2.17 -17.46
CA ALA A 171 9.95 2.28 -18.35
C ALA A 171 11.26 1.84 -17.70
N VAL A 172 11.38 1.87 -16.36
CA VAL A 172 12.62 1.61 -15.63
C VAL A 172 12.49 0.36 -14.74
N PRO A 173 12.91 -0.84 -15.23
CA PRO A 173 12.83 -2.09 -14.48
C PRO A 173 13.41 -2.07 -13.05
N PRO A 174 14.60 -1.50 -12.77
CA PRO A 174 15.16 -1.54 -11.42
C PRO A 174 14.33 -0.72 -10.41
N VAL A 175 13.67 0.35 -10.85
CA VAL A 175 12.75 1.12 -9.99
C VAL A 175 11.53 0.29 -9.61
N LYS A 176 10.96 -0.43 -10.59
CA LYS A 176 9.85 -1.35 -10.36
C LYS A 176 10.23 -2.47 -9.39
N GLU A 177 11.41 -3.07 -9.57
CA GLU A 177 11.93 -4.12 -8.69
C GLU A 177 12.15 -3.63 -7.26
N GLN A 178 12.69 -2.42 -7.07
CA GLN A 178 12.84 -1.83 -5.73
C GLN A 178 11.49 -1.58 -5.04
N ILE A 179 10.51 -1.05 -5.76
CA ILE A 179 9.15 -0.85 -5.22
C ILE A 179 8.53 -2.20 -4.82
N MET A 180 8.65 -3.22 -5.68
CA MET A 180 8.17 -4.56 -5.38
C MET A 180 8.88 -5.18 -4.18
N ALA A 181 10.20 -5.06 -4.11
CA ALA A 181 11.02 -5.58 -3.01
C ALA A 181 10.73 -4.88 -1.68
N PHE A 182 10.38 -3.60 -1.71
CA PHE A 182 9.92 -2.87 -0.52
C PHE A 182 8.55 -3.36 -0.05
N ALA A 183 7.64 -3.68 -0.97
CA ALA A 183 6.30 -4.19 -0.66
C ALA A 183 6.27 -5.67 -0.25
N SER A 184 7.33 -6.44 -0.53
CA SER A 184 7.40 -7.88 -0.24
C SER A 184 8.14 -8.23 1.05
N LYS A 185 8.68 -7.24 1.76
CA LYS A 185 9.40 -7.40 3.04
C LYS A 185 8.48 -7.15 4.21
#